data_AF-A0A2J6RT20-F1
#
_entry.id   AF-A0A2J6RT20-F1
#
_cell.length_a   1.000
_cell.length_b   1.000
_cell.length_c   1.000
_cell.angle_alpha   90.00
_cell.angle_beta   90.00
_cell.angle_gamma   90.00
#
_symmetry.space_group_name_H-M   'P 1'
#
loop_
_entity.id
_entity.type
_entity.pdbx_description
1 polymer ?
#
loop_
_entity_poly.entity_id
_entity_poly.type
_entity_poly.pdbx_seq_one_letter_code
_entity_poly.pdbx_strand_id
1 'polypeptide(L)'
;MPAKYTEPQFRKSRLLMSFGETITLVVGNGDKTSRFVVHKNVVCTASPFIAAACKPEWMKPEEKEIKLPDDDPETIQAMIYWIYHDEICILDSILSRRFDCSTTTEMAMKTIWGLLVKLYVCGDKYQMPRLQDYAIDGMIDYSETHGFDCSGIIPWV
;
A
#
# COMPACT_ATOMS: atom_id res chain seq x y z
N MET A 1 -30.63 17.45 -4.50
CA MET A 1 -30.61 16.51 -3.36
C MET A 1 -29.17 16.45 -2.88
N PRO A 2 -28.82 16.92 -1.67
CA PRO A 2 -27.43 16.88 -1.22
C PRO A 2 -27.00 15.44 -0.94
N ALA A 3 -25.78 15.12 -1.37
CA ALA A 3 -25.14 13.83 -1.14
C ALA A 3 -25.19 13.48 0.35
N LYS A 4 -25.62 12.27 0.65
CA LYS A 4 -25.60 11.73 2.00
C LYS A 4 -24.14 11.67 2.44
N TYR A 5 -23.78 12.50 3.41
CA TYR A 5 -22.51 12.38 4.12
C TYR A 5 -22.50 11.01 4.79
N THR A 6 -21.81 10.05 4.18
CA THR A 6 -21.56 8.75 4.80
C THR A 6 -20.55 8.99 5.90
N GLU A 7 -20.96 8.86 7.16
CA GLU A 7 -20.06 8.97 8.31
C GLU A 7 -18.81 8.11 8.07
N PRO A 8 -17.59 8.60 8.35
CA PRO A 8 -16.40 7.78 8.30
C PRO A 8 -16.61 6.61 9.27
N GLN A 9 -16.73 5.41 8.71
CA GLN A 9 -16.96 4.18 9.46
C GLN A 9 -15.93 4.12 10.58
N PHE A 10 -16.40 4.22 11.83
CA PHE A 10 -15.58 4.36 13.03
C PHE A 10 -14.35 3.46 12.94
N ARG A 11 -13.18 4.11 12.95
CA ARG A 11 -11.82 3.53 12.89
C ARG A 11 -11.76 2.35 13.85
N LYS A 12 -11.69 1.14 13.31
CA LYS A 12 -11.91 -0.06 14.11
C LYS A 12 -10.97 -0.08 15.32
N SER A 13 -11.58 -0.11 16.49
CA SER A 13 -11.04 -0.24 17.84
C SER A 13 -10.20 -1.52 18.03
N ARG A 14 -9.10 -1.65 17.30
CA ARG A 14 -8.32 -2.90 17.17
C ARG A 14 -7.01 -2.92 17.94
N LEU A 15 -6.60 -1.86 18.61
CA LEU A 15 -5.21 -1.75 19.10
C LEU A 15 -4.94 -2.55 20.38
N LEU A 16 -5.88 -2.65 21.33
CA LEU A 16 -5.56 -3.21 22.67
C LEU A 16 -5.15 -4.69 22.71
N MET A 17 -5.58 -5.53 21.75
CA MET A 17 -5.23 -6.96 21.70
C MET A 17 -4.41 -7.35 20.47
N SER A 18 -4.04 -6.39 19.62
CA SER A 18 -3.35 -6.70 18.35
C SER A 18 -1.84 -6.73 18.47
N PHE A 19 -1.26 -6.28 19.59
CA PHE A 19 0.19 -6.21 19.78
C PHE A 19 0.85 -7.49 20.33
N GLY A 20 0.12 -8.60 20.40
CA GLY A 20 0.62 -9.84 21.02
C GLY A 20 1.64 -10.60 20.17
N GLU A 21 1.25 -11.02 18.97
CA GLU A 21 2.10 -11.84 18.09
C GLU A 21 2.62 -11.02 16.91
N THR A 22 3.91 -11.16 16.60
CA THR A 22 4.55 -10.57 15.41
C THR A 22 4.87 -11.64 14.36
N ILE A 23 4.83 -11.24 13.10
CA ILE A 23 5.32 -12.02 11.95
C ILE A 23 6.31 -11.17 11.15
N THR A 24 7.13 -11.84 10.34
CA THR A 24 8.11 -11.17 9.48
C THR A 24 7.68 -11.31 8.01
N LEU A 25 7.50 -10.19 7.32
CA LEU A 25 7.34 -10.17 5.87
C LEU A 25 8.73 -10.07 5.23
N VAL A 26 9.10 -11.05 4.41
CA VAL A 26 10.36 -11.10 3.67
C VAL A 26 10.05 -10.76 2.22
N VAL A 27 10.39 -9.55 1.80
CA VAL A 27 9.94 -8.93 0.54
C VAL A 27 11.12 -8.80 -0.43
N GLY A 28 10.88 -9.11 -1.70
CA GLY A 28 11.87 -9.05 -2.77
C GLY A 28 12.70 -10.33 -2.89
N ASN A 29 13.61 -10.33 -3.87
CA ASN A 29 14.44 -11.48 -4.23
C ASN A 29 15.93 -11.09 -4.30
N GLY A 30 16.81 -12.03 -3.97
CA GLY A 30 18.27 -11.88 -4.02
C GLY A 30 18.78 -10.74 -3.12
N ASP A 31 19.68 -9.93 -3.65
CA ASP A 31 20.38 -8.85 -2.93
C ASP A 31 19.45 -7.67 -2.54
N LYS A 32 18.20 -7.65 -3.03
CA LYS A 32 17.20 -6.62 -2.71
C LYS A 32 16.09 -7.14 -1.79
N THR A 33 16.44 -8.03 -0.88
CA THR A 33 15.50 -8.57 0.11
C THR A 33 15.38 -7.63 1.32
N SER A 34 14.15 -7.24 1.68
CA SER A 34 13.84 -6.46 2.88
C SER A 34 12.98 -7.26 3.86
N ARG A 35 13.23 -7.08 5.16
CA ARG A 35 12.51 -7.77 6.24
C ARG A 35 11.70 -6.77 7.05
N PHE A 36 10.40 -6.98 7.16
CA PHE A 36 9.51 -6.12 7.94
C PHE A 36 8.84 -6.92 9.05
N VAL A 37 9.11 -6.54 10.30
CA VAL A 37 8.44 -7.14 11.47
C VAL A 37 7.15 -6.38 11.75
N VAL A 38 6.03 -7.09 11.73
CA VAL A 38 4.69 -6.51 11.88
C VAL A 38 3.83 -7.31 12.83
N HIS A 39 2.85 -6.67 13.46
CA HIS A 39 1.89 -7.34 14.33
C HIS A 39 0.91 -8.17 13.51
N LYS A 40 0.89 -9.48 13.75
CA LYS A 40 0.10 -10.47 13.02
C LYS A 40 -1.36 -10.09 12.95
N ASN A 41 -1.96 -9.78 14.10
CA ASN A 41 -3.37 -9.45 14.21
C ASN A 41 -3.69 -8.18 13.42
N VAL A 42 -2.80 -7.18 13.40
CA VAL A 42 -3.00 -5.95 12.64
C VAL A 42 -3.05 -6.26 11.13
N VAL A 43 -2.05 -6.97 10.60
CA VAL A 43 -1.94 -7.21 9.15
C VAL A 43 -2.95 -8.25 8.62
N CYS A 44 -3.24 -9.31 9.38
CA CYS A 44 -4.29 -10.28 9.02
C CYS A 44 -5.66 -9.62 8.94
N THR A 45 -5.86 -8.63 9.80
CA THR A 45 -7.14 -7.95 9.91
C THR A 45 -7.33 -6.85 8.85
N ALA A 46 -6.23 -6.41 8.24
CA ALA A 46 -6.22 -5.51 7.09
C ALA A 46 -6.33 -6.27 5.76
N SER A 47 -5.65 -7.41 5.64
CA SER A 47 -5.58 -8.19 4.40
C SER A 47 -6.07 -9.63 4.61
N PRO A 48 -7.17 -10.04 3.93
CA PRO A 48 -7.60 -11.44 3.87
C PRO A 48 -6.54 -12.38 3.30
N PHE A 49 -5.73 -11.91 2.36
CA PHE A 49 -4.61 -12.67 1.80
C PHE A 49 -3.57 -13.00 2.89
N ILE A 50 -3.14 -11.99 3.66
CA ILE A 50 -2.17 -12.20 4.75
C ILE A 50 -2.79 -13.08 5.84
N ALA A 51 -4.09 -12.91 6.15
CA ALA A 51 -4.79 -13.78 7.08
C ALA A 51 -4.78 -15.26 6.63
N ALA A 52 -4.94 -15.52 5.34
CA ALA A 52 -4.84 -16.85 4.77
C ALA A 52 -3.41 -17.41 4.83
N ALA A 53 -2.41 -16.58 4.55
CA ALA A 53 -0.99 -16.93 4.64
C ALA A 53 -0.53 -17.21 6.09
N CYS A 54 -1.17 -16.60 7.09
CA CYS A 54 -0.90 -16.83 8.50
C CYS A 54 -1.54 -18.08 9.09
N LYS A 55 -2.32 -18.86 8.31
CA LYS A 55 -2.93 -20.08 8.83
C LYS A 55 -1.86 -21.15 9.07
N PRO A 56 -2.07 -22.05 10.06
CA PRO A 56 -1.07 -23.04 10.46
C PRO A 56 -0.62 -23.98 9.33
N GLU A 57 -1.46 -24.19 8.31
CA GLU A 57 -1.15 -25.04 7.17
C GLU A 57 -0.06 -24.43 6.27
N TRP A 58 0.07 -23.10 6.27
CA TRP A 58 0.96 -22.33 5.40
C TRP A 58 2.15 -21.71 6.14
N MET A 59 1.98 -21.45 7.44
CA MET A 59 2.98 -20.80 8.28
C MET A 59 3.59 -21.83 9.22
N LYS A 60 4.87 -22.16 8.99
CA LYS A 60 5.60 -23.03 9.91
C LYS A 60 5.68 -22.38 11.30
N PRO A 61 5.45 -23.13 12.39
CA PRO A 61 5.46 -22.58 13.75
C PRO A 61 6.76 -21.88 14.13
N GLU A 62 7.87 -22.35 13.56
CA GLU A 62 9.24 -21.95 13.88
C GLU A 62 9.68 -20.68 13.12
N GLU A 63 9.29 -20.53 11.85
CA GLU A 63 9.83 -19.48 10.98
C GLU A 63 9.02 -18.18 11.02
N LYS A 64 7.74 -18.19 11.42
CA LYS A 64 6.83 -17.01 11.48
C LYS A 64 7.01 -15.98 10.36
N GLU A 65 7.33 -16.45 9.16
CA GLU A 65 7.77 -15.65 8.03
C GLU A 65 6.81 -15.84 6.85
N ILE A 66 6.46 -14.74 6.19
CA ILE A 66 5.74 -14.75 4.91
C ILE A 66 6.70 -14.23 3.84
N LYS A 67 6.98 -15.05 2.83
CA LYS A 67 7.88 -14.71 1.73
C LYS A 67 7.10 -14.13 0.56
N LEU A 68 7.53 -12.96 0.10
CA LEU A 68 6.90 -12.13 -0.93
C LEU A 68 7.96 -11.75 -1.99
N PRO A 69 8.47 -12.73 -2.76
CA PRO A 69 9.65 -12.54 -3.61
C PRO A 69 9.42 -11.60 -4.80
N ASP A 70 8.17 -11.52 -5.29
CA ASP A 70 7.78 -10.72 -6.45
C ASP A 70 7.35 -9.29 -6.07
N ASP A 71 7.28 -9.00 -4.78
CA ASP A 71 6.81 -7.72 -4.27
C ASP A 71 7.97 -6.73 -4.10
N ASP A 72 7.65 -5.47 -4.34
CA ASP A 72 8.59 -4.36 -4.19
C ASP A 72 8.66 -3.88 -2.73
N PRO A 73 9.85 -3.82 -2.10
CA PRO A 73 9.99 -3.40 -0.71
C PRO A 73 9.43 -2.00 -0.41
N GLU A 74 9.59 -1.04 -1.33
CA GLU A 74 9.10 0.34 -1.16
C GLU A 74 7.57 0.36 -1.10
N THR A 75 6.92 -0.42 -1.97
CA THR A 75 5.46 -0.59 -2.00
C THR A 75 4.93 -1.27 -0.74
N ILE A 76 5.57 -2.36 -0.28
CA ILE A 76 5.14 -3.06 0.95
C ILE A 76 5.36 -2.19 2.17
N GLN A 77 6.44 -1.40 2.23
CA GLN A 77 6.67 -0.46 3.33
C GLN A 77 5.55 0.58 3.42
N ALA A 78 5.14 1.18 2.29
CA ALA A 78 4.03 2.12 2.24
C ALA A 78 2.69 1.47 2.62
N MET A 79 2.45 0.23 2.17
CA MET A 79 1.28 -0.56 2.58
C MET A 79 1.26 -0.80 4.09
N ILE A 80 2.38 -1.21 4.69
CA ILE A 80 2.48 -1.41 6.14
C ILE A 80 2.19 -0.10 6.87
N TYR A 81 2.79 1.02 6.44
CA TYR A 81 2.53 2.31 7.03
C TYR A 81 1.02 2.64 7.04
N TRP A 82 0.35 2.46 5.90
CA TRP A 82 -1.10 2.66 5.77
C TRP A 82 -1.90 1.75 6.69
N ILE A 83 -1.52 0.47 6.85
CA ILE A 83 -2.20 -0.46 7.76
C ILE A 83 -2.20 0.06 9.21
N TYR A 84 -1.13 0.75 9.65
CA TYR A 84 -1.03 1.28 11.01
C TYR A 84 -1.67 2.65 11.19
N HIS A 85 -1.70 3.49 10.15
CA HIS A 85 -2.07 4.91 10.29
C HIS A 85 -3.35 5.29 9.55
N ASP A 86 -3.89 4.41 8.69
CA ASP A 86 -4.95 4.73 7.72
C ASP A 86 -4.60 5.97 6.86
N GLU A 87 -3.31 6.15 6.52
CA GLU A 87 -2.77 7.27 5.74
C GLU A 87 -1.67 6.76 4.78
N ILE A 88 -1.60 7.32 3.57
CA ILE A 88 -0.51 7.01 2.63
C ILE A 88 0.64 7.97 2.91
N CYS A 89 1.79 7.43 3.30
CA CYS A 89 3.02 8.20 3.46
C CYS A 89 3.88 8.12 2.20
N ILE A 90 4.27 9.28 1.69
CA ILE A 90 5.20 9.40 0.57
C ILE A 90 6.60 9.56 1.18
N LEU A 91 7.50 8.64 0.89
CA LEU A 91 8.88 8.68 1.38
C LEU A 91 9.62 9.91 0.81
N ASP A 92 10.46 10.55 1.63
CA ASP A 92 11.32 11.67 1.19
C ASP A 92 12.22 11.28 -0.01
N SER A 93 12.62 10.01 -0.09
CA SER A 93 13.36 9.46 -1.22
C SER A 93 12.62 9.52 -2.55
N ILE A 94 11.28 9.60 -2.52
CA ILE A 94 10.42 9.77 -3.70
C ILE A 94 10.25 11.25 -4.01
N LEU A 95 10.02 12.07 -2.98
CA LEU A 95 9.87 13.53 -3.11
C LEU A 95 11.11 14.21 -3.70
N SER A 96 12.29 13.71 -3.36
CA SER A 96 13.57 14.25 -3.80
C SER A 96 13.99 13.85 -5.23
N ARG A 97 13.25 12.93 -5.90
CA ARG A 97 13.55 12.50 -7.28
C ARG A 97 13.12 13.59 -8.26
N ARG A 98 14.09 14.19 -8.98
CA ARG A 98 13.81 15.18 -10.04
C ARG A 98 13.00 14.54 -11.17
N PHE A 99 11.96 15.22 -11.62
CA PHE A 99 11.19 14.87 -12.80
C PHE A 99 12.00 15.20 -14.06
N ASP A 100 12.74 14.22 -14.59
CA ASP A 100 13.25 14.31 -15.94
C ASP A 100 12.22 13.72 -16.91
N CYS A 101 11.75 14.53 -17.87
CA CYS A 101 10.75 14.18 -18.90
C CYS A 101 11.22 13.11 -19.92
N SER A 102 12.32 12.41 -19.63
CA SER A 102 12.89 11.35 -20.45
C SER A 102 12.36 9.98 -19.96
N THR A 103 11.09 9.71 -20.30
CA THR A 103 10.23 8.72 -19.62
C THR A 103 10.52 7.28 -20.00
N THR A 104 11.41 6.60 -19.25
CA THR A 104 11.32 5.14 -19.17
C THR A 104 10.23 4.75 -18.18
N THR A 105 9.55 3.62 -18.40
CA THR A 105 8.51 3.09 -17.49
C THR A 105 9.04 2.92 -16.06
N GLU A 106 10.31 2.55 -15.93
CA GLU A 106 10.98 2.39 -14.63
C GLU A 106 11.10 3.71 -13.85
N MET A 107 11.41 4.82 -14.54
CA MET A 107 11.52 6.13 -13.90
C MET A 107 10.14 6.67 -13.50
N ALA A 108 9.12 6.49 -14.34
CA ALA A 108 7.74 6.86 -14.01
C ALA A 108 7.25 6.13 -12.74
N MET A 109 7.59 4.85 -12.60
CA MET A 109 7.25 4.02 -11.43
C MET A 109 7.98 4.40 -10.13
N LYS A 110 8.97 5.31 -10.20
CA LYS A 110 9.70 5.84 -9.04
C LYS A 110 9.14 7.19 -8.56
N THR A 111 8.09 7.70 -9.20
CA THR A 111 7.40 8.95 -8.82
C THR A 111 6.28 8.71 -7.81
N ILE A 112 5.67 9.79 -7.30
CA ILE A 112 4.48 9.74 -6.45
C ILE A 112 3.34 9.01 -7.17
N TRP A 113 3.08 9.33 -8.44
CA TRP A 113 2.13 8.61 -9.28
C TRP A 113 2.44 7.12 -9.38
N GLY A 114 3.72 6.79 -9.61
CA GLY A 114 4.18 5.41 -9.66
C GLY A 114 3.91 4.65 -8.36
N LEU A 115 4.16 5.27 -7.21
CA LEU A 115 3.86 4.69 -5.91
C LEU A 115 2.36 4.45 -5.73
N LEU A 116 1.51 5.44 -6.05
CA LEU A 116 0.06 5.31 -5.90
C LEU A 116 -0.50 4.19 -6.78
N VAL A 117 -0.02 4.06 -8.03
CA VAL A 117 -0.41 2.97 -8.93
C VAL A 117 0.04 1.62 -8.38
N LYS A 118 1.28 1.53 -7.87
CA LYS A 118 1.78 0.31 -7.21
C LYS A 118 0.94 -0.04 -5.98
N LEU A 119 0.53 0.94 -5.18
CA LEU A 119 -0.34 0.72 -4.02
C LEU A 119 -1.73 0.23 -4.43
N TYR A 120 -2.30 0.73 -5.53
CA TYR A 120 -3.55 0.22 -6.07
C TYR A 120 -3.45 -1.25 -6.48
N VAL A 121 -2.40 -1.60 -7.24
CA VAL A 121 -2.13 -3.00 -7.65
C VAL A 121 -1.85 -3.89 -6.45
N CYS A 122 -1.13 -3.38 -5.46
CA CYS A 122 -0.90 -4.04 -4.18
C CYS A 122 -2.22 -4.29 -3.44
N GLY A 123 -3.09 -3.29 -3.37
CA GLY A 123 -4.43 -3.40 -2.78
C GLY A 123 -5.25 -4.52 -3.41
N ASP A 124 -5.24 -4.63 -4.74
CA ASP A 124 -5.89 -5.72 -5.46
C ASP A 124 -5.31 -7.10 -5.08
N LYS A 125 -3.98 -7.24 -5.19
CA LYS A 125 -3.25 -8.48 -4.89
C LYS A 125 -3.51 -9.01 -3.48
N TYR A 126 -3.53 -8.11 -2.49
CA TYR A 126 -3.70 -8.46 -1.08
C TYR A 126 -5.16 -8.35 -0.60
N GLN A 127 -6.11 -8.13 -1.51
CA GLN A 127 -7.55 -8.04 -1.23
C GLN A 127 -7.89 -6.95 -0.20
N MET A 128 -7.35 -5.74 -0.41
CA MET A 128 -7.56 -4.57 0.46
C MET A 128 -8.23 -3.43 -0.32
N PRO A 129 -9.58 -3.47 -0.52
CA PRO A 129 -10.30 -2.44 -1.26
C PRO A 129 -10.11 -1.03 -0.70
N ARG A 130 -10.05 -0.89 0.63
CA ARG A 130 -9.80 0.41 1.27
C ARG A 130 -8.43 1.00 0.88
N LEU A 131 -7.41 0.17 0.66
CA LEU A 131 -6.11 0.69 0.20
C LEU A 131 -6.22 1.21 -1.24
N GLN A 132 -7.02 0.55 -2.09
CA GLN A 132 -7.28 0.99 -3.45
C GLN A 132 -8.02 2.33 -3.48
N ASP A 133 -9.04 2.51 -2.63
CA ASP A 133 -9.75 3.77 -2.48
C ASP A 133 -8.80 4.91 -2.10
N TYR A 134 -7.96 4.70 -1.07
CA TYR A 134 -6.96 5.69 -0.66
C TYR A 134 -5.92 6.00 -1.75
N ALA A 135 -5.53 5.01 -2.54
CA ALA A 135 -4.62 5.22 -3.66
C ALA A 135 -5.27 6.08 -4.76
N ILE A 136 -6.55 5.86 -5.07
CA ILE A 136 -7.31 6.69 -6.02
C ILE A 136 -7.48 8.11 -5.46
N ASP A 137 -7.88 8.25 -4.20
CA ASP A 137 -8.02 9.56 -3.56
C ASP A 137 -6.71 10.35 -3.61
N GLY A 138 -5.58 9.68 -3.31
CA GLY A 138 -4.25 10.27 -3.42
C GLY A 138 -3.87 10.67 -4.84
N MET A 139 -4.31 9.93 -5.86
CA MET A 139 -4.09 10.30 -7.26
C MET A 139 -4.88 11.55 -7.65
N ILE A 140 -6.14 11.63 -7.22
CA ILE A 140 -7.02 12.78 -7.48
C ILE A 140 -6.43 14.03 -6.81
N ASP A 141 -6.14 13.96 -5.52
CA ASP A 141 -5.55 15.07 -4.75
C ASP A 141 -4.21 15.56 -5.35
N TYR A 142 -3.36 14.60 -5.75
CA TYR A 142 -2.10 14.94 -6.40
C TYR A 142 -2.30 15.65 -7.76
N SER A 143 -3.32 15.23 -8.52
CA SER A 143 -3.65 15.85 -9.82
C SER A 143 -4.18 17.29 -9.68
N GLU A 144 -4.97 17.56 -8.64
CA GLU A 144 -5.53 18.88 -8.35
C GLU A 144 -4.46 19.85 -7.86
N THR A 145 -3.56 19.39 -6.98
CA THR A 145 -2.49 20.20 -6.40
C THR A 145 -1.39 20.57 -7.39
N HIS A 146 -1.08 19.68 -8.35
CA HIS A 146 -0.01 19.90 -9.33
C HIS A 146 -0.51 20.41 -10.68
N GLY A 147 -1.82 20.69 -10.81
CA GLY A 147 -2.39 21.35 -11.97
C GLY A 147 -2.00 20.67 -13.29
N PHE A 148 -2.41 19.42 -13.48
CA PHE A 148 -2.35 18.85 -14.82
C PHE A 148 -3.38 19.57 -15.68
N ASP A 149 -2.92 20.53 -16.50
CA ASP A 149 -3.67 21.03 -17.64
C ASP A 149 -3.79 19.89 -18.67
N CYS A 150 -4.70 18.97 -18.40
CA CYS A 150 -5.17 18.00 -19.39
C CYS A 150 -6.02 18.75 -20.41
N SER A 151 -5.38 19.57 -21.24
CA SER A 151 -5.95 20.09 -22.49
C SER A 151 -6.23 18.96 -23.50
N GLY A 152 -5.86 17.71 -23.19
CA GLY A 152 -6.32 16.50 -23.84
C GLY A 152 -7.54 15.92 -23.11
N ILE A 153 -8.72 16.21 -23.66
CA ILE A 153 -10.03 15.58 -23.38
C ILE A 153 -9.88 14.09 -22.98
N ILE A 154 -10.44 13.69 -21.83
CA ILE A 154 -10.70 12.28 -21.49
C ILE A 154 -12.05 11.92 -22.14
N PRO A 155 -12.11 11.16 -23.25
CA PRO A 155 -13.31 11.08 -24.08
C PRO A 155 -14.44 10.20 -23.54
N TRP A 156 -14.33 9.66 -22.32
CA TRP A 156 -15.28 8.68 -21.78
C TRP A 156 -15.64 8.92 -20.31
N VAL A 157 -15.89 10.18 -19.95
CA VAL A 157 -16.83 10.53 -18.88
C VAL A 157 -18.01 11.25 -19.50
#